data_AF-A0A2G6IV21-F1
#
_entry.id   AF-A0A2G6IV21-F1
#
_cell.length_a   1.000
_cell.length_b   1.000
_cell.length_c   1.000
_cell.angle_alpha   90.00
_cell.angle_beta   90.00
_cell.angle_gamma   90.00
#
_symmetry.space_group_name_H-M   'P 1'
#
loop_
_entity.id
_entity.type
_entity.pdbx_description
1 polymer ?
#
loop_
_entity_poly.entity_id
_entity_poly.type
_entity_poly.pdbx_seq_one_letter_code
_entity_poly.pdbx_strand_id
1 'polypeptide(L)'
;MDWKTHMNDTSGQLRRLNKAIPDTIADRCTDCIGFHVQALAKAGGTREEMADVVAMAIQMGGGPSLMYGAKAIDAWDQLVGES
;
A
#
# COMPACT_ATOMS: atom_id res chain seq x y z
N MET A 1 -15.10 -7.22 -24.25
CA MET A 1 -13.89 -6.79 -23.51
C MET A 1 -12.85 -7.87 -23.72
N ASP A 2 -11.66 -7.53 -24.23
CA ASP A 2 -10.62 -8.54 -24.53
C ASP A 2 -10.00 -9.08 -23.22
N TRP A 3 -9.80 -10.40 -23.17
CA TRP A 3 -9.34 -11.10 -21.97
C TRP A 3 -7.89 -10.72 -21.62
N LYS A 4 -7.03 -10.47 -22.62
CA LYS A 4 -5.66 -10.04 -22.35
C LYS A 4 -5.63 -8.65 -21.73
N THR A 5 -6.48 -7.74 -22.21
CA THR A 5 -6.64 -6.41 -21.62
C THR A 5 -7.11 -6.50 -20.18
N HIS A 6 -8.11 -7.33 -19.87
CA HIS A 6 -8.58 -7.54 -18.50
C HIS A 6 -7.48 -8.09 -17.59
N MET A 7 -6.77 -9.14 -18.01
CA MET A 7 -5.67 -9.71 -17.22
C MET A 7 -4.51 -8.72 -16.99
N ASN A 8 -4.18 -7.90 -17.98
CA ASN A 8 -3.13 -6.90 -17.84
C ASN A 8 -3.55 -5.78 -16.87
N ASP A 9 -4.81 -5.37 -16.90
CA ASP A 9 -5.36 -4.41 -15.94
C ASP A 9 -5.38 -4.98 -14.52
N THR A 10 -5.88 -6.21 -14.34
CA THR A 10 -5.85 -6.89 -13.04
C THR A 10 -4.43 -7.11 -12.52
N SER A 11 -3.49 -7.54 -13.37
CA SER A 11 -2.08 -7.68 -12.97
C SER A 11 -1.45 -6.32 -12.64
N GLY A 12 -1.82 -5.26 -13.35
CA GLY A 12 -1.42 -3.89 -13.05
C GLY A 12 -1.95 -3.44 -11.68
N GLN A 13 -3.24 -3.67 -11.41
CA GLN A 13 -3.87 -3.37 -10.12
C GLN A 13 -3.23 -4.17 -8.97
N LEU A 14 -3.01 -5.48 -9.17
CA LEU A 14 -2.34 -6.34 -8.17
C LEU A 14 -0.89 -5.91 -7.92
N ARG A 15 -0.16 -5.48 -8.97
CA ARG A 15 1.22 -4.99 -8.84
C ARG A 15 1.30 -3.63 -8.16
N ARG A 16 0.30 -2.76 -8.36
CA ARG A 16 0.21 -1.45 -7.72
C ARG A 16 -0.16 -1.58 -6.25
N LEU A 17 -1.24 -2.30 -5.93
CA LEU A 17 -1.81 -2.29 -4.57
C LEU A 17 -1.16 -3.28 -3.60
N ASN A 18 -0.77 -4.47 -4.06
CA ASN A 18 -0.88 -5.65 -3.19
C ASN A 18 0.43 -6.28 -2.74
N LYS A 19 1.59 -5.91 -3.30
CA LYS A 19 2.76 -6.79 -3.15
C LYS A 19 3.52 -6.67 -1.82
N ALA A 20 3.26 -5.68 -0.95
CA ALA A 20 4.03 -5.63 0.30
C ALA A 20 3.51 -4.74 1.44
N ILE A 21 2.80 -3.64 1.16
CA ILE A 21 2.44 -2.72 2.25
C ILE A 21 1.60 -3.42 3.35
N PRO A 22 0.58 -4.24 3.05
CA PRO A 22 -0.15 -4.98 4.08
C PRO A 22 0.73 -5.92 4.88
N ASP A 23 1.61 -6.65 4.21
CA ASP A 23 2.52 -7.61 4.83
C ASP A 23 3.53 -6.87 5.73
N THR A 24 4.02 -5.70 5.32
CA THR A 24 4.94 -4.90 6.13
C THR A 24 4.29 -4.34 7.39
N ILE A 25 2.99 -4.04 7.32
CA ILE A 25 2.15 -3.63 8.46
C ILE A 25 1.90 -4.83 9.37
N ALA A 26 1.59 -6.00 8.80
CA ALA A 26 1.35 -7.23 9.53
C ALA A 26 2.61 -7.73 10.26
N ASP A 27 3.76 -7.68 9.58
CA ASP A 27 5.09 -8.01 10.10
C ASP A 27 5.68 -6.90 10.98
N ARG A 28 5.05 -5.72 11.01
CA ARG A 28 5.42 -4.60 11.89
C ARG A 28 6.83 -4.07 11.63
N CYS A 29 7.28 -4.16 10.37
CA CYS A 29 8.61 -3.72 9.96
C CYS A 29 8.56 -2.30 9.41
N THR A 30 9.01 -1.31 10.19
CA THR A 30 9.00 0.11 9.79
C THR A 30 9.88 0.42 8.60
N ASP A 31 11.03 -0.24 8.50
CA ASP A 31 11.95 -0.05 7.37
C ASP A 31 11.34 -0.58 6.07
N CYS A 32 10.66 -1.73 6.17
CA CYS A 32 9.95 -2.34 5.07
C CYS A 32 8.75 -1.47 4.64
N ILE A 33 8.01 -0.88 5.60
CA ILE A 33 6.95 0.08 5.32
C ILE A 33 7.48 1.23 4.46
N GLY A 34 8.58 1.89 4.89
CA GLY A 34 9.16 3.01 4.14
C GLY A 34 9.61 2.62 2.73
N PHE A 35 10.27 1.47 2.58
CA PHE A 35 10.70 0.95 1.28
C PHE A 35 9.51 0.70 0.33
N HIS A 36 8.45 0.08 0.83
CA HIS A 36 7.30 -0.29 0.00
C HIS A 36 6.36 0.87 -0.29
N VAL A 37 6.23 1.83 0.62
CA VAL A 37 5.59 3.13 0.37
C VAL A 37 6.29 3.87 -0.77
N GLN A 38 7.62 3.93 -0.76
CA GLN A 38 8.39 4.54 -1.85
C GLN A 38 8.17 3.79 -3.18
N ALA A 39 8.12 2.46 -3.15
CA ALA A 39 7.88 1.66 -4.34
C ALA A 39 6.49 1.91 -4.93
N LEU A 40 5.46 2.02 -4.08
CA LEU A 40 4.09 2.36 -4.50
C LEU A 40 4.05 3.76 -5.15
N ALA A 41 4.69 4.76 -4.53
CA ALA A 41 4.73 6.12 -5.09
C ALA A 41 5.42 6.15 -6.45
N LYS A 42 6.56 5.45 -6.62
CA LYS A 42 7.27 5.32 -7.91
C LYS A 42 6.44 4.58 -8.97
N ALA A 43 5.55 3.69 -8.56
CA ALA A 43 4.62 3.00 -9.45
C ALA A 43 3.42 3.87 -9.87
N GLY A 44 3.34 5.12 -9.40
CA GLY A 44 2.25 6.04 -9.66
C GLY A 44 1.00 5.77 -8.82
N GLY A 45 1.17 5.11 -7.66
CA GLY A 45 0.06 4.87 -6.74
C GLY A 45 -0.51 6.16 -6.17
N THR A 46 -1.76 6.12 -5.70
CA THR A 46 -2.42 7.28 -5.08
C THR A 46 -2.55 7.14 -3.57
N ARG A 47 -2.90 8.26 -2.91
CA ARG A 47 -3.16 8.28 -1.47
C ARG A 47 -4.39 7.44 -1.10
N GLU A 48 -5.40 7.42 -1.96
CA GLU A 48 -6.61 6.60 -1.79
C GLU A 48 -6.27 5.11 -1.88
N GLU A 49 -5.47 4.72 -2.87
CA GLU A 49 -4.97 3.35 -3.00
C GLU A 49 -4.16 2.94 -1.75
N MET A 50 -3.33 3.84 -1.23
CA MET A 50 -2.61 3.60 0.03
C MET A 50 -3.57 3.41 1.23
N ALA A 51 -4.62 4.22 1.32
CA ALA A 51 -5.62 4.12 2.39
C ALA A 51 -6.42 2.81 2.31
N ASP A 52 -6.80 2.36 1.12
CA ASP A 52 -7.50 1.09 0.90
C ASP A 52 -6.65 -0.10 1.37
N VAL A 53 -5.37 -0.08 1.05
CA VAL A 53 -4.38 -1.10 1.44
C VAL A 53 -4.19 -1.13 2.96
N VAL A 54 -4.12 0.04 3.60
CA VAL A 54 -4.04 0.15 5.07
C VAL A 54 -5.33 -0.32 5.74
N ALA A 55 -6.49 0.04 5.21
CA ALA A 55 -7.80 -0.40 5.73
C ALA A 55 -7.92 -1.93 5.68
N MET A 56 -7.48 -2.55 4.59
CA MET A 56 -7.33 -4.00 4.45
C MET A 56 -6.44 -4.60 5.55
N ALA A 57 -5.26 -4.02 5.79
CA ALA A 57 -4.34 -4.49 6.82
C ALA A 57 -4.94 -4.38 8.25
N ILE A 58 -5.70 -3.31 8.51
CA ILE A 58 -6.42 -3.11 9.77
C ILE A 58 -7.53 -4.13 9.95
N GLN A 59 -8.33 -4.36 8.91
CA GLN A 59 -9.42 -5.34 8.93
C GLN A 59 -8.91 -6.75 9.27
N MET A 60 -7.71 -7.11 8.79
CA MET A 60 -7.11 -8.43 9.00
C MET A 60 -6.29 -8.55 10.29
N GLY A 61 -5.60 -7.49 10.72
CA GLY A 61 -4.66 -7.54 11.85
C GLY A 61 -5.07 -6.72 13.09
N GLY A 62 -6.22 -6.05 13.06
CA GLY A 62 -6.82 -5.35 14.19
C GLY A 62 -5.97 -4.18 14.74
N GLY A 63 -5.99 -4.00 16.06
CA GLY A 63 -5.34 -2.88 16.74
C GLY A 63 -3.83 -2.71 16.44
N PRO A 64 -3.01 -3.77 16.42
CA PRO A 64 -1.61 -3.65 16.01
C PRO A 64 -1.45 -3.12 14.58
N SER A 65 -2.22 -3.63 13.62
CA SER A 65 -2.18 -3.14 12.24
C SER A 65 -2.65 -1.68 12.11
N LEU A 66 -3.56 -1.22 12.97
CA LEU A 66 -3.93 0.20 13.03
C LEU A 66 -2.73 1.09 13.36
N MET A 67 -1.91 0.70 14.34
CA MET A 67 -0.74 1.50 14.73
C MET A 67 0.33 1.55 13.65
N TYR A 68 0.58 0.43 12.97
CA TYR A 68 1.56 0.38 11.88
C TYR A 68 1.02 0.94 10.55
N GLY A 69 -0.30 0.85 10.34
CA GLY A 69 -0.99 1.50 9.23
C GLY A 69 -0.91 3.02 9.32
N ALA A 70 -1.05 3.60 10.51
CA ALA A 70 -0.83 5.04 10.72
C ALA A 70 0.58 5.46 10.30
N LYS A 71 1.62 4.71 10.70
CA LYS A 71 3.01 4.96 10.28
C LYS A 71 3.19 4.86 8.77
N ALA A 72 2.45 3.96 8.12
CA ALA A 72 2.52 3.79 6.66
C ALA A 72 1.90 5.00 5.93
N ILE A 73 0.78 5.54 6.44
CA ILE A 73 0.20 6.79 5.93
C ILE A 73 1.13 7.97 6.18
N ASP A 74 1.70 8.10 7.38
CA ASP A 74 2.66 9.16 7.68
C ASP A 74 3.88 9.10 6.74
N ALA A 75 4.41 7.90 6.49
CA ALA A 75 5.51 7.69 5.56
C ALA A 75 5.14 8.08 4.12
N TRP A 76 3.90 7.80 3.70
CA TRP A 76 3.39 8.21 2.39
C TRP A 76 3.33 9.73 2.29
N ASP A 77 2.68 10.38 3.25
CA ASP A 77 2.47 11.83 3.27
C ASP A 77 3.83 12.57 3.32
N GLN A 78 4.82 12.05 4.06
CA GLN A 78 6.20 12.58 4.05
C GLN A 78 6.92 12.41 2.71
N LEU A 79 6.67 11.31 2.01
CA LEU A 79 7.41 10.94 0.80
C LEU A 79 6.88 11.66 -0.45
N VAL A 80 5.56 11.81 -0.55
CA VAL A 80 4.93 12.47 -1.69
C VAL A 80 4.82 13.98 -1.47
N GLY A 81 4.88 14.43 -0.20
CA GLY A 81 4.71 15.81 0.21
C GLY A 81 3.27 16.27 0.00
N GLU A 82 2.68 16.95 0.98
CA GLU A 82 1.50 17.79 0.69
C GLU A 82 1.91 18.82 -0.38
N SER A 83 1.48 18.59 -1.62
CA SER A 83 1.45 19.58 -2.71
C SER A 83 0.04 20.12 -2.84
#